data_AF-A0A5E7BHV1-F1
#
_entry.id   AF-A0A5E7BHV1-F1
#
_cell.length_a   1.000
_cell.length_b   1.000
_cell.length_c   1.000
_cell.angle_alpha   90.00
_cell.angle_beta   90.00
_cell.angle_gamma   90.00
#
_symmetry.space_group_name_H-M   'P 1'
#
loop_
_entity.id
_entity.type
_entity.pdbx_description
1 polymer ?
#
loop_
_entity_poly.entity_id
_entity_poly.type
_entity_poly.pdbx_seq_one_letter_code
_entity_poly.pdbx_strand_id
1 'polypeptide(L)'
;MLTNIRLEGFKSYRNQQLPLSPLTLMIGANASGKSNALEAFRFLCWLGQGQKLSVLRQRVDDSEQILRCQVRDLPYLRGQSFILGCETDDNEWNILSVESHYATMSCISFRKLSNRLEKKCRFIALSSPPVA
;
A
#
# COMPACT_ATOMS: atom_id res chain seq x y z
N MET A 1 -10.53 -4.26 14.59
CA MET A 1 -11.14 -3.87 13.31
C MET A 1 -10.25 -2.84 12.61
N LEU A 2 -10.26 -2.81 11.28
CA LEU A 2 -9.61 -1.75 10.50
C LEU A 2 -10.45 -0.47 10.58
N THR A 3 -9.84 0.65 10.94
CA THR A 3 -10.51 1.93 11.22
C THR A 3 -10.11 3.05 10.28
N ASN A 4 -8.93 2.96 9.65
CA ASN A 4 -8.44 3.99 8.76
C ASN A 4 -7.48 3.42 7.71
N ILE A 5 -7.45 4.03 6.52
CA ILE A 5 -6.40 3.83 5.51
C ILE A 5 -5.75 5.17 5.21
N ARG A 6 -4.42 5.21 5.27
CA ARG A 6 -3.61 6.38 4.92
C ARG A 6 -3.00 6.19 3.54
N LEU A 7 -3.18 7.17 2.66
CA LEU A 7 -2.67 7.19 1.29
C LEU A 7 -1.85 8.48 1.11
N GLU A 8 -0.56 8.36 0.85
CA GLU A 8 0.31 9.51 0.61
C GLU A 8 1.17 9.28 -0.63
N GLY A 9 1.09 10.20 -1.57
CA GLY A 9 1.75 10.07 -2.86
C GLY A 9 1.31 8.85 -3.67
N PHE A 10 0.09 8.33 -3.49
CA PHE A 10 -0.41 7.14 -4.19
C PHE A 10 -1.42 7.49 -5.29
N LYS A 11 -1.07 7.21 -6.54
CA LYS A 11 -1.87 7.43 -7.76
C LYS A 11 -2.46 8.84 -7.85
N SER A 12 -3.74 9.01 -7.49
CA SER A 12 -4.46 10.30 -7.49
C SER A 12 -4.48 10.97 -6.12
N TYR A 13 -4.05 10.28 -5.06
CA TYR A 13 -4.06 10.76 -3.69
C TYR A 13 -2.71 11.39 -3.33
N ARG A 14 -2.72 12.70 -3.01
CA ARG A 14 -1.52 13.41 -2.50
C ARG A 14 -1.23 13.06 -1.05
N ASN A 15 -2.22 13.25 -0.18
CA ASN A 15 -2.17 12.88 1.23
C ASN A 15 -3.62 12.81 1.72
N GLN A 16 -4.10 11.60 2.01
CA GLN A 16 -5.49 11.36 2.37
C GLN A 16 -5.57 10.30 3.47
N GLN A 17 -6.46 10.54 4.42
CA GLN A 17 -6.93 9.51 5.35
C GLN A 17 -8.36 9.14 4.98
N LEU A 18 -8.64 7.84 4.95
CA LEU A 18 -9.92 7.25 4.59
C LEU A 18 -10.45 6.50 5.81
N PRO A 19 -11.30 7.13 6.63
CA PRO A 19 -11.90 6.46 7.77
C PRO A 19 -12.78 5.32 7.29
N LEU A 20 -12.70 4.20 7.99
CA LEU A 20 -13.43 2.98 7.69
C LEU A 20 -14.40 2.64 8.81
N SER A 21 -15.54 2.11 8.40
CA SER A 21 -16.55 1.50 9.24
C SER A 21 -16.84 0.08 8.74
N PRO A 22 -17.54 -0.77 9.51
CA PRO A 22 -17.80 -2.16 9.11
C PRO A 22 -18.42 -2.27 7.71
N LEU A 23 -19.22 -1.27 7.33
CA LEU A 23 -19.64 -1.00 5.96
C LEU A 23 -19.15 0.39 5.57
N THR A 24 -18.29 0.46 4.55
CA THR A 24 -17.81 1.72 3.98
C THR A 24 -18.21 1.80 2.52
N LEU A 25 -19.05 2.79 2.19
CA LEU A 25 -19.50 3.03 0.82
C LEU A 25 -18.79 4.26 0.24
N MET A 26 -18.02 4.06 -0.84
CA MET A 26 -17.39 5.16 -1.57
C MET A 26 -18.28 5.63 -2.73
N ILE A 27 -18.75 6.87 -2.68
CA ILE A 27 -19.59 7.50 -3.71
C ILE A 27 -18.86 8.73 -4.26
N GLY A 28 -19.08 9.05 -5.54
CA GLY A 28 -18.56 10.27 -6.18
C GLY A 28 -18.52 10.16 -7.69
N ALA A 29 -18.16 11.25 -8.38
CA ALA A 29 -18.04 11.29 -9.84
C ALA A 29 -17.04 10.27 -10.40
N ASN A 30 -17.17 9.95 -11.69
CA ASN A 30 -16.14 9.16 -12.38
C ASN A 30 -14.77 9.85 -12.26
N ALA A 31 -13.70 9.05 -12.19
CA ALA A 31 -12.33 9.51 -11.95
C ALA A 31 -12.06 10.22 -10.61
N SER A 32 -13.00 10.23 -9.66
CA SER A 32 -12.79 10.82 -8.32
C SER A 32 -11.82 10.07 -7.40
N GLY A 33 -11.13 9.02 -7.89
CA GLY A 33 -10.15 8.25 -7.12
C GLY A 33 -10.68 6.99 -6.42
N LYS A 34 -11.98 6.68 -6.44
CA LYS A 34 -12.56 5.50 -5.75
C LYS A 34 -11.88 4.18 -6.09
N SER A 35 -11.64 3.91 -7.38
CA SER A 35 -10.93 2.69 -7.79
C SER A 35 -9.47 2.69 -7.32
N ASN A 36 -8.83 3.86 -7.24
CA ASN A 36 -7.48 3.96 -6.70
C ASN A 36 -7.45 3.67 -5.20
N ALA A 37 -8.44 4.12 -4.42
CA ALA A 37 -8.56 3.76 -3.01
C ALA A 37 -8.76 2.25 -2.81
N LEU A 38 -9.62 1.63 -3.64
CA LEU A 38 -9.80 0.18 -3.60
C LEU A 38 -8.52 -0.59 -3.97
N GLU A 39 -7.75 -0.12 -4.96
CA GLU A 39 -6.47 -0.72 -5.32
C GLU A 39 -5.42 -0.57 -4.21
N ALA A 40 -5.37 0.57 -3.52
CA ALA A 40 -4.52 0.75 -2.36
C ALA A 40 -4.87 -0.25 -1.24
N PHE A 41 -6.16 -0.45 -0.99
CA PHE A 41 -6.63 -1.42 -0.01
C PHE A 41 -6.25 -2.85 -0.40
N ARG A 42 -6.50 -3.26 -1.64
CA ARG A 42 -6.10 -4.58 -2.15
C ARG A 42 -4.60 -4.81 -2.03
N PHE A 43 -3.80 -3.80 -2.35
CA PHE A 43 -2.35 -3.88 -2.25
C PHE A 43 -1.88 -3.97 -0.79
N LEU A 44 -2.50 -3.24 0.15
CA LEU A 44 -2.26 -3.40 1.59
C LEU A 44 -2.62 -4.81 2.09
N CYS A 45 -3.77 -5.36 1.70
CA CYS A 45 -4.17 -6.73 2.06
C CYS A 45 -3.15 -7.75 1.52
N TRP A 46 -2.71 -7.58 0.29
CA TRP A 46 -1.74 -8.44 -0.35
C TRP A 46 -0.37 -8.40 0.34
N LEU A 47 0.08 -7.21 0.74
CA LEU A 47 1.29 -7.05 1.57
C LEU A 47 1.12 -7.70 2.95
N GLY A 48 -0.06 -7.57 3.56
CA GLY A 48 -0.39 -8.21 4.84
C GLY A 48 -0.36 -9.74 4.80
N GLN A 49 -0.58 -10.35 3.62
CA GLN A 49 -0.46 -11.79 3.40
C GLN A 49 0.99 -12.26 3.22
N GLY A 50 1.99 -11.37 3.31
CA GLY A 50 3.41 -11.70 3.15
C GLY A 50 3.82 -11.99 1.70
N GLN A 51 3.03 -11.54 0.73
CA GLN A 51 3.31 -11.78 -0.68
C GLN A 51 4.48 -10.92 -1.18
N LYS A 52 5.33 -11.49 -2.06
CA LYS A 52 6.54 -10.82 -2.55
C LYS A 52 6.25 -9.85 -3.69
N LEU A 53 6.79 -8.64 -3.62
CA LEU A 53 6.66 -7.58 -4.66
C LEU A 53 7.03 -8.05 -6.08
N SER A 54 7.93 -9.03 -6.20
CA SER A 54 8.29 -9.66 -7.47
C SER A 54 7.12 -10.31 -8.20
N VAL A 55 6.13 -10.84 -7.46
CA VAL A 55 4.95 -11.51 -8.03
C VAL A 55 4.05 -10.52 -8.77
N LEU A 56 4.00 -9.24 -8.33
CA LEU A 56 3.25 -8.20 -9.06
C LEU A 56 3.87 -7.87 -10.43
N ARG A 57 5.15 -8.16 -10.65
CA ARG A 57 5.80 -7.95 -11.96
C ARG A 57 5.46 -9.06 -12.97
N GLN A 58 5.12 -10.26 -12.50
CA GLN A 58 4.93 -11.44 -13.36
C GLN A 58 3.46 -11.72 -13.74
N ARG A 59 2.47 -11.07 -13.10
CA ARG A 59 1.05 -11.31 -13.35
C ARG A 59 0.41 -10.26 -14.28
N VAL A 60 0.86 -10.22 -15.53
CA VAL A 60 0.28 -9.31 -16.54
C VAL A 60 -0.94 -9.93 -17.27
N ASP A 61 -1.15 -11.24 -17.21
CA ASP A 61 -2.20 -11.93 -17.99
C ASP A 61 -3.37 -12.54 -17.20
N ASP A 62 -3.41 -12.44 -15.86
CA ASP A 62 -4.52 -12.99 -15.08
C ASP A 62 -5.65 -11.96 -14.88
N SER A 63 -6.90 -12.40 -15.03
CA SER A 63 -8.13 -11.63 -14.79
C SER A 63 -8.29 -11.10 -13.34
N GLU A 64 -7.44 -11.55 -12.41
CA GLU A 64 -7.36 -11.14 -11.00
C GLU A 64 -6.21 -10.13 -10.76
N GLN A 65 -6.10 -9.10 -11.61
CA GLN A 65 -5.10 -8.04 -11.41
C GLN A 65 -5.41 -7.24 -10.12
N ILE A 66 -4.54 -7.38 -9.11
CA ILE A 66 -4.56 -6.61 -7.86
C ILE A 66 -4.42 -5.11 -8.14
N LEU A 67 -3.60 -4.78 -9.14
CA LEU A 67 -3.34 -3.42 -9.61
C LEU A 67 -3.66 -3.35 -11.10
N ARG A 68 -4.42 -2.33 -11.51
CA ARG A 68 -4.79 -2.13 -12.93
C ARG A 68 -3.66 -1.54 -13.78
N CYS A 69 -2.53 -1.23 -13.16
CA CYS A 69 -1.41 -0.55 -13.79
C CYS A 69 -0.10 -1.20 -13.34
N GLN A 70 0.99 -0.86 -14.03
CA GLN A 70 2.31 -1.32 -13.63
C GLN A 70 2.73 -0.65 -12.31
N VAL A 71 3.67 -1.26 -11.60
CA VAL A 71 4.14 -0.73 -10.30
C VAL A 71 4.74 0.68 -10.42
N ARG A 72 5.28 1.03 -11.60
CA ARG A 72 5.78 2.38 -11.92
C ARG A 72 4.73 3.48 -11.98
N ASP A 73 3.45 3.10 -12.08
CA ASP A 73 2.32 4.02 -12.16
C ASP A 73 1.68 4.27 -10.78
N LEU A 74 2.17 3.60 -9.72
CA LEU A 74 1.66 3.77 -8.36
C LEU A 74 2.02 5.10 -7.70
N PRO A 75 3.23 5.66 -7.88
CA PRO A 75 3.54 6.98 -7.31
C PRO A 75 2.72 8.10 -7.97
N TYR A 76 2.23 9.03 -7.14
CA TYR A 76 1.53 10.24 -7.56
C TYR A 76 2.42 11.04 -8.52
N LEU A 77 1.90 11.37 -9.70
CA LEU A 77 2.63 12.10 -10.76
C LEU A 77 4.02 11.51 -11.10
N ARG A 78 4.17 10.18 -11.02
CA ARG A 78 5.48 9.50 -11.17
C ARG A 78 6.54 10.01 -10.18
N GLY A 79 6.11 10.31 -8.96
CA GLY A 79 6.99 10.56 -7.84
C GLY A 79 7.94 9.39 -7.55
N GLN A 80 8.91 9.62 -6.68
CA GLN A 80 9.95 8.64 -6.36
C GLN A 80 9.51 7.63 -5.29
N SER A 81 8.45 7.92 -4.55
CA SER A 81 7.92 7.03 -3.52
C SER A 81 6.43 7.28 -3.27
N PHE A 82 5.82 6.33 -2.57
CA PHE A 82 4.48 6.47 -2.01
C PHE A 82 4.42 5.76 -0.66
N ILE A 83 3.49 6.18 0.18
CA ILE A 83 3.23 5.60 1.48
C ILE A 83 1.78 5.12 1.51
N LEU A 84 1.60 3.88 1.96
CA LEU A 84 0.31 3.31 2.30
C LEU A 84 0.33 2.89 3.75
N GLY A 85 -0.72 3.21 4.48
CA GLY A 85 -0.86 2.78 5.86
C GLY A 85 -2.27 2.36 6.18
N CYS A 86 -2.42 1.67 7.29
CA CYS A 86 -3.71 1.42 7.87
C CYS A 86 -3.65 1.48 9.39
N GLU A 87 -4.81 1.78 9.96
CA GLU A 87 -4.98 1.84 11.40
C GLU A 87 -6.05 0.84 11.83
N THR A 88 -5.86 0.26 13.00
CA THR A 88 -6.81 -0.64 13.64
C THR A 88 -7.15 -0.14 15.05
N ASP A 89 -8.27 -0.62 15.59
CA ASP A 89 -8.68 -0.38 16.98
C ASP A 89 -7.99 -1.33 17.99
N ASP A 90 -7.00 -2.12 17.57
CA ASP A 90 -6.25 -3.03 18.43
C ASP A 90 -5.33 -2.26 19.38
N ASN A 91 -5.16 -2.70 20.63
CA ASN A 91 -4.35 -1.98 21.61
C ASN A 91 -2.83 -2.13 21.39
N GLU A 92 -2.38 -3.17 20.69
CA GLU A 92 -0.95 -3.48 20.51
C GLU A 92 -0.45 -3.24 19.09
N TRP A 93 -1.32 -3.46 18.09
CA TRP A 93 -1.02 -3.40 16.67
C TRP A 93 -1.98 -2.46 15.91
N ASN A 94 -2.01 -1.20 16.34
CA ASN A 94 -2.93 -0.23 15.78
C ASN A 94 -2.45 0.48 14.52
N ILE A 95 -1.15 0.51 14.20
CA ILE A 95 -0.67 1.30 13.04
C ILE A 95 0.33 0.51 12.21
N LEU A 96 0.01 0.40 10.92
CA LEU A 96 0.89 -0.11 9.87
C LEU A 96 1.17 1.01 8.88
N SER A 97 2.44 1.20 8.52
CA SER A 97 2.83 2.08 7.42
C SER A 97 3.87 1.40 6.55
N VAL A 98 3.67 1.47 5.24
CA VAL A 98 4.44 0.87 4.15
C VAL A 98 4.88 1.99 3.24
N GLU A 99 6.17 2.29 3.24
CA GLU A 99 6.77 3.19 2.25
C GLU A 99 7.46 2.36 1.17
N SER A 100 7.23 2.72 -0.09
CA SER A 100 7.86 2.08 -1.24
C SER A 100 8.53 3.13 -2.11
N HIS A 101 9.81 2.91 -2.42
CA HIS A 101 10.59 3.77 -3.32
C HIS A 101 10.74 3.12 -4.70
N TYR A 102 10.49 3.90 -5.75
CA TYR A 102 10.56 3.45 -7.13
C TYR A 102 12.00 3.13 -7.57
N ALA A 103 12.99 3.91 -7.13
CA ALA A 103 14.39 3.77 -7.53
C ALA A 103 15.03 2.43 -7.10
N THR A 104 14.53 1.83 -6.01
CA THR A 104 15.08 0.57 -5.49
C THR A 104 14.09 -0.57 -5.55
N MET A 105 12.76 -0.32 -5.52
CA MET A 105 11.69 -1.35 -5.44
C MET A 105 11.99 -2.52 -4.47
N SER A 106 12.92 -2.33 -3.54
CA SER A 106 13.55 -3.37 -2.71
C SER A 106 13.38 -3.09 -1.23
N CYS A 107 12.85 -1.93 -0.87
CA CYS A 107 12.63 -1.55 0.50
C CYS A 107 11.18 -1.14 0.69
N ILE A 108 10.39 -2.09 1.18
CA ILE A 108 9.14 -1.78 1.88
C ILE A 108 9.52 -1.62 3.35
N SER A 109 9.56 -0.38 3.83
CA SER A 109 9.78 -0.15 5.25
C SER A 109 8.45 -0.25 5.97
N PHE A 110 8.25 -1.34 6.73
CA PHE A 110 7.12 -1.42 7.65
C PHE A 110 7.48 -0.69 8.94
N ARG A 111 6.77 0.40 9.22
CA ARG A 111 6.88 1.11 10.50
C ARG A 111 5.72 0.66 11.38
N LYS A 112 6.03 -0.05 12.47
CA LYS A 112 5.10 -0.36 13.55
C LYS A 112 5.12 0.81 14.53
N LEU A 113 3.99 1.47 14.71
CA LEU A 113 3.76 2.28 15.90
C LEU A 113 2.83 1.49 16.83
N SER A 114 3.32 1.18 18.02
CA SER A 114 2.54 0.75 19.17
C SER A 114 2.78 1.78 20.26
N ASN A 115 1.78 2.06 21.11
CA ASN A 115 1.83 3.07 22.19
C ASN A 115 3.01 2.95 23.17
N ARG A 116 3.92 1.98 23.00
CA ARG A 116 5.05 1.79 23.92
C ARG A 116 6.42 1.57 23.28
N LEU A 117 6.57 1.18 22.01
CA LEU A 117 7.88 0.87 21.40
C LEU A 117 7.82 0.90 19.86
N GLU A 118 8.67 1.71 19.22
CA GLU A 118 8.94 1.60 17.78
C GLU A 118 9.65 0.27 17.50
N LYS A 119 8.96 -0.71 16.89
CA LYS A 119 9.63 -1.91 16.35
C LYS A 119 9.66 -1.80 14.83
N LYS A 120 10.82 -1.47 14.27
CA LYS A 120 11.03 -1.45 12.82
C LYS A 120 11.11 -2.89 12.31
N CYS A 121 9.98 -3.49 11.95
CA CYS A 121 9.98 -4.78 11.25
C CYS A 121 10.42 -4.54 9.80
N ARG A 122 11.71 -4.70 9.50
CA ARG A 122 12.16 -4.77 8.11
C ARG A 122 11.73 -6.11 7.51
N PHE A 123 10.57 -6.17 6.90
CA PHE A 123 10.35 -7.15 5.83
C PHE A 123 11.05 -6.62 4.59
N ILE A 124 12.29 -7.04 4.38
CA ILE A 124 12.96 -6.81 3.10
C ILE A 124 12.20 -7.67 2.10
N ALA A 125 11.34 -7.04 1.29
CA ALA A 125 10.90 -7.63 0.05
C ALA A 125 12.15 -7.77 -0.83
N LEU A 126 12.87 -8.89 -0.68
CA LEU A 126 14.02 -9.25 -1.51
C LEU A 126 13.51 -9.36 -2.95
N SER A 127 13.48 -8.25 -3.68
CA SER A 127 13.66 -8.30 -5.11
C SER A 127 15.10 -8.74 -5.32
N SER A 128 15.30 -9.91 -5.91
CA SER A 128 16.59 -10.36 -6.40
C SER A 128 17.28 -9.21 -7.15
N PRO A 129 18.61 -9.04 -7.01
CA PRO A 129 19.33 -8.03 -7.79
C PRO A 129 19.07 -8.25 -9.29
N PRO A 130 19.13 -7.19 -10.13
CA PRO A 130 19.10 -7.38 -11.57
C PRO A 130 20.26 -8.30 -11.93
N VAL A 131 19.95 -9.43 -12.56
CA VAL A 131 20.97 -10.29 -13.17
C VAL A 131 21.63 -9.43 -14.25
N ALA A 132 22.94 -9.24 -14.11
CA ALA A 132 23.80 -8.52 -15.04
C ALA A 132 23.76 -9.15 -16.45
#